data_AF-A0A841C359-F1
#
_entry.id   AF-A0A841C359-F1
#
_cell.length_a   1.000
_cell.length_b   1.000
_cell.length_c   1.000
_cell.angle_alpha   90.00
_cell.angle_beta   90.00
_cell.angle_gamma   90.00
#
_symmetry.space_group_name_H-M   'P 1'
#
loop_
_entity.id
_entity.type
_entity.pdbx_description
1 polymer ?
#
loop_
_entity_poly.entity_id
_entity_poly.type
_entity_poly.pdbx_seq_one_letter_code
_entity_poly.pdbx_strand_id
1 'polypeptide(L)'
;MATVNADAIHTLATKIEALKTTYVTTSLTKVGEVALLPGDFPDGTALKTHVTDRMTELKTALTNIGKAMDDIKAKLDLVANKYAETGDHTAEIAEYLSQLVTSLGTDLPGFEA
;
A
#
# COMPACT_ATOMS: atom_id res chain seq x y z
N MET A 1 28.67 -8.31 -14.93
CA MET A 1 27.66 -8.79 -13.95
C MET A 1 26.96 -7.57 -13.38
N ALA A 2 25.63 -7.54 -13.39
CA ALA A 2 24.88 -6.49 -12.71
C ALA A 2 25.01 -6.74 -11.19
N THR A 3 25.66 -5.83 -10.48
CA THR A 3 25.81 -5.92 -9.02
C THR A 3 24.55 -5.35 -8.38
N VAL A 4 23.86 -6.15 -7.59
CA VAL A 4 22.71 -5.67 -6.82
C VAL A 4 23.19 -4.95 -5.57
N ASN A 5 22.71 -3.73 -5.36
CA ASN A 5 23.02 -2.92 -4.19
C ASN A 5 21.94 -3.10 -3.12
N ALA A 6 22.20 -3.99 -2.16
CA ALA A 6 21.27 -4.32 -1.08
C ALA A 6 20.92 -3.08 -0.22
N ASP A 7 21.88 -2.20 0.06
CA ASP A 7 21.66 -0.97 0.84
C ASP A 7 20.70 -0.01 0.12
N ALA A 8 20.81 0.10 -1.20
CA ALA A 8 19.90 0.90 -2.01
C ALA A 8 18.48 0.33 -2.01
N ILE A 9 18.32 -1.00 -2.04
CA ILE A 9 17.02 -1.68 -1.97
C ILE A 9 16.40 -1.49 -0.58
N HIS A 10 17.18 -1.64 0.50
CA HIS A 10 16.69 -1.41 1.86
C HIS A 10 16.31 0.06 2.11
N THR A 11 17.08 0.99 1.52
CA THR A 11 16.73 2.42 1.51
C THR A 11 15.40 2.65 0.80
N LEU A 12 15.14 1.96 -0.31
CA LEU A 12 13.87 2.04 -1.02
C LEU A 12 12.71 1.48 -0.19
N ALA A 13 12.90 0.32 0.46
CA ALA A 13 11.90 -0.27 1.37
C ALA A 13 11.54 0.69 2.51
N THR A 14 12.53 1.35 3.11
CA THR A 14 12.32 2.36 4.15
C THR A 14 11.58 3.59 3.63
N LYS A 15 11.87 4.05 2.41
CA LYS A 15 11.14 5.15 1.77
C LYS A 15 9.67 4.80 1.53
N ILE A 16 9.38 3.56 1.11
CA ILE A 16 8.00 3.09 0.93
C ILE A 16 7.25 3.10 2.25
N GLU A 17 7.86 2.62 3.34
CA GLU A 17 7.26 2.70 4.68
C GLU A 17 6.96 4.14 5.10
N ALA A 18 7.89 5.06 4.85
CA ALA A 18 7.71 6.48 5.15
C ALA A 18 6.56 7.10 4.33
N LEU A 19 6.45 6.75 3.04
CA LEU A 19 5.34 7.19 2.19
C LEU A 19 4.01 6.63 2.69
N LYS A 20 3.94 5.35 3.08
CA LYS A 20 2.74 4.73 3.64
C LYS A 20 2.29 5.47 4.89
N THR A 21 3.20 5.72 5.82
CA THR A 21 2.91 6.45 7.06
C THR A 21 2.41 7.88 6.77
N THR A 22 3.12 8.59 5.90
CA THR A 22 2.82 10.01 5.60
C THR A 22 1.49 10.17 4.88
N TYR A 23 1.18 9.32 3.91
CA TYR A 23 0.05 9.54 3.02
C TYR A 23 -1.13 8.60 3.27
N VAL A 24 -0.87 7.34 3.60
CA VAL A 24 -1.95 6.35 3.80
C VAL A 24 -2.44 6.39 5.24
N THR A 25 -1.55 6.15 6.21
CA THR A 25 -1.92 6.11 7.64
C THR A 25 -2.52 7.44 8.09
N THR A 26 -1.87 8.55 7.74
CA THR A 26 -2.39 9.90 8.06
C THR A 26 -3.77 10.16 7.45
N SER A 27 -4.00 9.73 6.21
CA SER A 27 -5.31 9.90 5.55
C SER A 27 -6.37 9.00 6.17
N LEU A 28 -6.04 7.75 6.52
CA LEU A 28 -6.93 6.84 7.23
C LEU A 28 -7.39 7.44 8.56
N THR A 29 -6.47 8.02 9.33
CA THR A 29 -6.79 8.73 10.57
C THR A 29 -7.79 9.86 10.30
N LYS A 30 -7.49 10.76 9.35
CA LYS A 30 -8.36 11.89 9.02
C LYS A 30 -9.76 11.46 8.57
N VAL A 31 -9.87 10.44 7.73
CA VAL A 31 -11.17 9.91 7.28
C VAL A 31 -11.90 9.20 8.43
N GLY A 32 -11.17 8.63 9.40
CA GLY A 32 -11.71 8.10 10.64
C GLY A 32 -12.32 9.16 11.56
N GLU A 33 -11.78 10.38 11.54
CA GLU A 33 -12.17 11.50 12.40
C GLU A 33 -13.33 12.34 11.86
N VAL A 34 -13.75 12.13 10.59
CA VAL A 34 -14.90 12.86 10.04
C VAL A 34 -16.17 12.48 10.80
N ALA A 35 -16.73 13.44 11.52
CA ALA A 35 -18.00 13.33 12.21
C ALA A 35 -19.08 14.15 11.47
N LEU A 36 -20.22 13.53 11.19
CA LEU A 36 -21.40 14.19 10.61
C LEU A 36 -22.40 14.50 11.73
N LEU A 37 -22.71 15.77 11.94
CA LEU A 37 -23.58 16.25 13.01
C LEU A 37 -25.04 16.42 12.53
N PRO A 38 -26.03 16.25 13.42
CA PRO A 38 -27.41 16.63 13.13
C PRO A 38 -27.51 18.11 12.79
N GLY A 39 -28.12 18.44 11.65
CA GLY A 39 -28.29 19.83 11.19
C GLY A 39 -27.24 20.32 10.19
N ASP A 40 -26.19 19.53 9.90
CA ASP A 40 -25.22 19.86 8.84
C ASP A 40 -25.88 20.00 7.46
N PHE A 41 -27.07 19.41 7.28
CA PHE A 41 -27.82 19.41 6.03
C PHE A 41 -29.34 19.54 6.28
N PRO A 42 -30.03 20.51 5.64
CA PRO A 42 -31.47 20.75 5.83
C PRO A 42 -32.39 19.58 5.39
N ASP A 43 -32.04 18.87 4.31
CA ASP A 43 -32.67 17.63 3.81
C ASP A 43 -31.69 16.44 3.91
N GLY A 44 -31.07 16.33 5.08
CA GLY A 44 -29.76 15.73 5.26
C GLY A 44 -29.60 14.22 5.18
N THR A 45 -30.68 13.44 5.12
CA THR A 45 -30.56 11.98 5.18
C THR A 45 -29.82 11.42 3.97
N ALA A 46 -30.22 11.82 2.75
CA ALA A 46 -29.58 11.32 1.52
C ALA A 46 -28.11 11.77 1.41
N LEU A 47 -27.82 13.02 1.77
CA LEU A 47 -26.46 13.56 1.74
C LEU A 47 -25.57 12.94 2.82
N LYS A 48 -26.09 12.74 4.03
CA LYS A 48 -25.40 12.01 5.11
C LYS A 48 -25.06 10.58 4.68
N THR A 49 -26.02 9.86 4.10
CA THR A 49 -25.79 8.51 3.56
C THR A 49 -24.69 8.55 2.50
N HIS A 50 -24.80 9.43 1.50
CA HIS A 50 -23.82 9.54 0.43
C HIS A 50 -22.40 9.85 0.95
N VAL A 51 -22.25 10.77 1.89
CA VAL A 51 -20.95 11.09 2.50
C VAL A 51 -20.40 9.90 3.29
N THR A 52 -21.25 9.18 4.01
CA THR A 52 -20.87 7.99 4.77
C THR A 52 -20.38 6.86 3.85
N ASP A 53 -21.08 6.64 2.73
CA ASP A 53 -20.70 5.64 1.74
C ASP A 53 -19.35 5.99 1.12
N ARG A 54 -19.16 7.26 0.71
CA ARG A 54 -17.88 7.75 0.17
C ARG A 54 -16.72 7.66 1.16
N MET A 55 -16.97 7.92 2.45
CA MET A 55 -15.97 7.73 3.49
C MET A 55 -15.60 6.25 3.65
N THR A 56 -16.58 5.35 3.56
CA THR A 56 -16.36 3.91 3.65
C THR A 56 -15.54 3.40 2.47
N GLU A 57 -15.91 3.79 1.25
CA GLU A 57 -15.16 3.49 0.04
C GLU A 57 -13.72 4.00 0.12
N LEU A 58 -13.53 5.25 0.58
CA LEU A 58 -12.20 5.84 0.75
C LEU A 58 -11.37 5.11 1.81
N LYS A 59 -11.95 4.71 2.95
CA LYS A 59 -11.26 3.90 3.97
C LYS A 59 -10.81 2.56 3.40
N THR A 60 -11.66 1.89 2.64
CA THR A 60 -11.32 0.61 1.99
C THR A 60 -10.17 0.79 1.01
N ALA A 61 -10.25 1.80 0.13
CA ALA A 61 -9.20 2.09 -0.85
C ALA A 61 -7.86 2.41 -0.17
N LEU A 62 -7.85 3.27 0.85
CA LEU A 62 -6.64 3.60 1.60
C LEU A 62 -6.06 2.38 2.32
N THR A 63 -6.91 1.54 2.92
CA THR A 63 -6.47 0.31 3.58
C THR A 63 -5.77 -0.62 2.59
N ASN A 64 -6.34 -0.79 1.40
CA ASN A 64 -5.74 -1.63 0.38
C ASN A 64 -4.42 -1.05 -0.17
N ILE A 65 -4.33 0.27 -0.38
CA ILE A 65 -3.06 0.94 -0.71
C ILE A 65 -2.02 0.66 0.39
N GLY A 66 -2.41 0.72 1.66
CA GLY A 66 -1.52 0.40 2.78
C GLY A 66 -0.96 -1.02 2.71
N LYS A 67 -1.82 -2.01 2.42
CA LYS A 67 -1.41 -3.41 2.25
C LYS A 67 -0.45 -3.61 1.06
N ALA A 68 -0.78 -3.02 -0.08
CA ALA A 68 0.07 -3.05 -1.25
C ALA A 68 1.47 -2.48 -0.98
N MET A 69 1.57 -1.39 -0.20
CA MET A 69 2.85 -0.81 0.21
C MET A 69 3.63 -1.72 1.18
N ASP A 70 2.95 -2.39 2.11
CA ASP A 70 3.56 -3.40 2.99
C ASP A 70 4.14 -4.57 2.19
N ASP A 71 3.39 -5.05 1.20
CA ASP A 71 3.82 -6.14 0.34
C ASP A 71 5.03 -5.76 -0.51
N ILE A 72 5.04 -4.57 -1.13
CA ILE A 72 6.20 -4.08 -1.87
C ILE A 72 7.41 -4.00 -0.95
N LYS A 73 7.25 -3.43 0.24
CA LYS A 73 8.34 -3.31 1.22
C LYS A 73 8.90 -4.69 1.60
N ALA A 74 8.03 -5.64 1.96
CA ALA A 74 8.43 -6.98 2.36
C ALA A 74 9.20 -7.69 1.24
N LYS A 75 8.76 -7.53 0.00
CA LYS A 75 9.41 -8.14 -1.17
C LYS A 75 10.75 -7.48 -1.50
N LEU A 76 10.87 -6.16 -1.35
CA LEU A 76 12.16 -5.47 -1.49
C LEU A 76 13.16 -5.91 -0.43
N ASP A 77 12.77 -5.98 0.84
CA ASP A 77 13.64 -6.46 1.93
C ASP A 77 14.09 -7.91 1.67
N LEU A 78 13.18 -8.75 1.18
CA LEU A 78 13.50 -10.13 0.82
C LEU A 78 14.50 -10.23 -0.34
N VAL A 79 14.31 -9.42 -1.40
CA VAL A 79 15.24 -9.33 -2.53
C VAL A 79 16.62 -8.86 -2.05
N ALA A 80 16.69 -7.84 -1.19
CA ALA A 80 17.95 -7.37 -0.62
C ALA A 80 18.69 -8.47 0.16
N ASN A 81 17.98 -9.19 1.04
CA ASN A 81 18.54 -10.28 1.83
C ASN A 81 19.04 -11.43 0.96
N LYS A 82 18.24 -11.87 -0.02
CA LYS A 82 18.58 -12.98 -0.92
C LYS A 82 19.76 -12.67 -1.85
N TYR A 83 19.90 -11.42 -2.30
CA TYR A 83 21.08 -11.01 -3.05
C TYR A 83 22.33 -10.89 -2.18
N ALA A 84 22.19 -10.50 -0.91
CA ALA A 84 23.30 -10.42 0.03
C ALA A 84 23.88 -11.81 0.43
N GLU A 85 23.05 -12.85 0.40
CA GLU A 85 23.44 -14.23 0.76
C GLU A 85 24.28 -14.98 -0.29
N THR A 86 24.57 -14.37 -1.45
CA THR A 86 25.38 -14.86 -2.60
C THR A 86 24.78 -16.03 -3.43
N GLY A 87 24.79 -15.86 -4.75
CA GLY A 87 24.65 -16.96 -5.73
C GLY A 87 23.40 -16.95 -6.61
N ASP A 88 23.20 -15.90 -7.43
CA ASP A 88 22.27 -15.90 -8.59
C ASP A 88 20.92 -16.62 -8.35
N HIS A 89 20.22 -16.28 -7.27
CA HIS A 89 18.88 -16.81 -6.94
C HIS A 89 17.78 -16.20 -7.83
N THR A 90 18.06 -16.02 -9.12
CA THR A 90 17.21 -15.30 -10.08
C THR A 90 15.81 -15.93 -10.17
N ALA A 91 15.69 -17.26 -10.04
CA ALA A 91 14.41 -17.96 -10.05
C ALA A 91 13.56 -17.69 -8.80
N GLU A 92 14.15 -17.69 -7.61
CA GLU A 92 13.43 -17.43 -6.35
C GLU A 92 12.98 -15.96 -6.28
N ILE A 93 13.83 -15.04 -6.75
CA ILE A 93 13.49 -13.62 -6.88
C ILE A 93 12.34 -13.41 -7.89
N ALA A 94 12.36 -14.10 -9.03
CA ALA A 94 11.29 -14.02 -10.01
C ALA A 94 9.94 -14.50 -9.45
N GLU A 95 9.95 -15.58 -8.65
CA GLU A 95 8.74 -16.05 -7.96
C GLU A 95 8.21 -14.99 -6.99
N TYR A 96 9.07 -14.36 -6.20
CA TYR A 96 8.66 -13.31 -5.27
C TYR A 96 8.11 -12.07 -5.95
N LEU A 97 8.68 -11.67 -7.08
CA LEU A 97 8.16 -10.57 -7.90
C LEU A 97 6.80 -10.93 -8.52
N SER A 98 6.63 -12.18 -8.97
CA SER A 98 5.33 -12.66 -9.47
C SER A 98 4.24 -12.65 -8.39
N GLN A 99 4.60 -13.09 -7.17
CA GLN A 99 3.71 -12.99 -6.01
C GLN A 99 3.37 -11.54 -5.67
N LEU A 100 4.34 -10.62 -5.77
CA LEU A 100 4.11 -9.19 -5.58
C LEU A 100 3.11 -8.65 -6.61
N VAL A 101 3.29 -8.96 -7.89
CA VAL A 101 2.34 -8.54 -8.95
C VAL A 101 0.94 -9.06 -8.65
N THR A 102 0.82 -10.31 -8.19
CA THR A 102 -0.47 -10.91 -7.84
C THR A 102 -1.13 -10.20 -6.66
N SER A 103 -0.38 -9.90 -5.60
CA SER A 103 -0.92 -9.21 -4.43
C SER A 103 -1.27 -7.76 -4.74
N LEU A 104 -0.44 -7.07 -5.54
CA LEU A 104 -0.73 -5.73 -6.06
C LEU A 104 -2.00 -5.71 -6.91
N GLY A 105 -2.21 -6.67 -7.81
CA GLY A 105 -3.44 -6.73 -8.60
C GLY A 105 -4.69 -6.99 -7.74
N THR A 106 -4.53 -7.73 -6.63
CA THR A 106 -5.62 -8.02 -5.68
C THR A 106 -5.97 -6.79 -4.83
N ASP A 107 -4.96 -6.13 -4.27
CA ASP A 107 -5.15 -4.99 -3.36
C ASP A 107 -5.39 -3.69 -4.15
N LEU A 108 -4.81 -3.53 -5.34
CA LEU A 108 -4.94 -2.37 -6.20
C LEU A 108 -5.53 -2.78 -7.56
N PRO A 109 -6.88 -2.87 -7.68
CA PRO A 109 -7.52 -3.16 -8.95
C PRO A 109 -7.06 -2.17 -10.03
N GLY A 110 -6.52 -2.68 -11.14
CA GLY A 110 -5.93 -1.89 -12.23
C GLY A 110 -4.39 -1.86 -12.24
N PHE A 111 -3.74 -2.46 -11.25
CA PHE A 111 -2.29 -2.74 -11.24
C PHE A 111 -2.04 -4.13 -11.87
N GLU A 112 -2.48 -4.32 -13.11
CA GLU A 112 -2.21 -5.55 -13.87
C GLU A 112 -0.94 -5.37 -14.71
N ALA A 113 -0.17 -6.45 -14.87
CA ALA A 113 1.13 -6.46 -15.56
C ALA A 113 1.02 -6.42 -17.09
#